data_AF-A0A645DQY4-F1
#
_entry.id   AF-A0A645DQY4-F1
#
_cell.length_a   1.000
_cell.length_b   1.000
_cell.length_c   1.000
_cell.angle_alpha   90.00
_cell.angle_beta   90.00
_cell.angle_gamma   90.00
#
_symmetry.space_group_name_H-M   'P 1'
#
loop_
_entity.id
_entity.type
_entity.pdbx_description
1 polymer ?
#
loop_
_entity_poly.entity_id
_entity_poly.type
_entity_poly.pdbx_seq_one_letter_code
_entity_poly.pdbx_strand_id
1 'polypeptide(L)'
;MNVALFEKTIQSSKKPLVIDLWAPWCGPCKAMNPLLEEVKKTYAGKVDVMKINSDESQDLLAKLNVVGIPTLLAYVEGKQVYRKTGMHSSAALNGLFSQLAEGKQDLQVSTLTPFARIFRALLGVGLVVAGYYTSISWLFYLAGAVVIFSSFYDRCPIYKAVKAKLSTLFKK
;
A
#
# COMPACT_ATOMS: atom_id res chain seq x y z
N MET A 1 -0.47 19.79 16.64
CA MET A 1 -0.58 20.12 15.20
C MET A 1 -2.05 20.35 14.88
N ASN A 2 -2.43 21.44 14.20
CA ASN A 2 -3.83 21.67 13.82
C ASN A 2 -4.13 21.19 12.38
N VAL A 3 -5.41 21.06 12.05
CA VAL A 3 -5.87 20.52 10.75
C VAL A 3 -5.45 21.39 9.57
N ALA A 4 -5.63 22.71 9.67
CA ALA A 4 -5.33 23.63 8.56
C ALA A 4 -3.83 23.66 8.23
N LEU A 5 -2.97 23.65 9.25
CA LEU A 5 -1.52 23.62 9.06
C LEU A 5 -1.09 22.28 8.45
N PHE A 6 -1.66 21.17 8.92
CA PHE A 6 -1.41 19.85 8.35
C PHE A 6 -1.72 19.81 6.84
N GLU A 7 -2.90 20.28 6.44
CA GLU A 7 -3.31 20.32 5.02
C GLU A 7 -2.38 21.20 4.18
N LYS A 8 -2.01 22.36 4.71
CA LYS A 8 -1.03 23.23 4.06
C LYS A 8 0.32 22.53 3.91
N THR A 9 0.79 21.82 4.93
CA THR A 9 2.07 21.11 4.87
C THR A 9 2.06 20.01 3.82
N ILE A 10 1.03 19.15 3.79
CA ILE A 10 0.96 18.06 2.79
C ILE A 10 0.86 18.60 1.36
N GLN A 11 0.19 19.74 1.15
CA GLN A 11 0.06 20.37 -0.17
C GLN A 11 1.34 21.09 -0.61
N SER A 12 2.06 21.70 0.34
CA SER A 12 3.31 22.42 0.05
C SER A 12 4.53 21.51 -0.09
N SER A 13 4.43 20.25 0.35
CA SER A 13 5.53 19.29 0.31
C SER A 13 5.84 18.87 -1.12
N LYS A 14 7.02 19.25 -1.61
CA LYS A 14 7.55 18.80 -2.91
C LYS A 14 8.06 17.36 -2.89
N LYS A 15 8.41 16.87 -1.69
CA LYS A 15 8.93 15.52 -1.49
C LYS A 15 7.85 14.64 -0.87
N PRO A 16 7.96 13.31 -1.04
CA PRO A 16 7.18 12.37 -0.24
C PRO A 16 7.34 12.66 1.25
N LEU A 17 6.22 12.79 1.96
CA LEU A 17 6.17 13.08 3.38
C LEU A 17 5.61 11.88 4.13
N VAL A 18 6.42 11.29 5.00
CA VAL A 18 6.01 10.23 5.93
C VAL A 18 5.65 10.87 7.27
N ILE A 19 4.48 10.54 7.80
CA ILE A 19 3.97 11.05 9.07
C ILE A 19 3.86 9.90 10.06
N ASP A 20 4.54 10.04 11.20
CA ASP A 20 4.45 9.14 12.36
C ASP A 20 3.55 9.74 13.44
N LEU A 21 2.40 9.08 13.65
CA LEU A 21 1.46 9.39 14.71
C LEU A 21 1.85 8.62 15.96
N TRP A 22 2.33 9.35 16.97
CA TRP A 22 2.94 8.78 18.18
C TRP A 22 2.43 9.47 19.44
N ALA A 23 2.79 8.94 20.61
CA ALA A 23 2.56 9.55 21.92
C ALA A 23 3.65 9.09 22.93
N PRO A 24 3.95 9.85 23.99
CA PRO A 24 5.04 9.53 24.94
C PRO A 24 4.80 8.24 25.74
N TRP A 25 3.54 7.90 25.99
CA TRP A 25 3.13 6.68 26.70
C TRP A 25 3.12 5.44 25.80
N CYS A 26 3.23 5.61 24.49
CA CYS A 26 3.18 4.50 23.53
C CYS A 26 4.50 3.70 23.50
N GLY A 27 4.50 2.53 24.15
CA GLY A 27 5.63 1.59 24.15
C GLY A 27 6.14 1.22 22.75
N PRO A 28 5.28 0.73 21.84
CA PRO A 28 5.70 0.39 20.47
C PRO A 28 6.25 1.59 19.67
N CYS A 29 5.72 2.79 19.88
CA CYS A 29 6.21 4.00 19.23
C CYS A 29 7.65 4.32 19.66
N LYS A 30 7.96 4.16 20.96
CA LYS A 30 9.32 4.35 21.48
C LYS A 30 10.33 3.37 20.86
N ALA A 31 9.93 2.11 20.66
CA ALA A 31 10.77 1.10 20.00
C ALA A 31 10.99 1.41 18.51
N MET A 32 9.98 1.97 17.83
CA MET A 32 10.06 2.33 16.41
C MET A 32 10.88 3.61 16.15
N ASN A 33 10.92 4.53 17.12
CA ASN A 33 11.61 5.82 17.00
C ASN A 33 13.08 5.74 16.54
N PRO A 34 13.97 4.93 17.12
CA PRO A 34 15.36 4.82 16.66
C PRO A 34 15.46 4.29 15.21
N LEU A 35 14.58 3.34 14.84
CA LEU A 35 14.53 2.80 13.48
C LEU A 35 14.09 3.87 12.48
N LEU A 36 13.12 4.71 12.87
CA LEU A 36 12.61 5.78 12.02
C LEU A 36 13.66 6.88 11.82
N GLU A 37 14.41 7.25 12.87
CA GLU A 37 15.50 8.22 12.75
C GLU A 37 16.67 7.69 11.90
N GLU A 38 16.96 6.39 11.94
CA GLU A 38 17.96 5.76 11.06
C GLU A 38 17.55 5.88 9.58
N VAL A 39 16.34 5.43 9.22
CA VAL A 39 15.88 5.52 7.82
C VAL A 39 15.74 6.97 7.35
N LYS A 40 15.28 7.88 8.23
CA LYS A 40 15.22 9.30 7.93
C LYS A 40 16.58 9.88 7.56
N LYS A 41 17.66 9.47 8.23
CA LYS A 41 19.03 9.88 7.88
C LYS A 41 19.46 9.30 6.54
N THR A 42 19.21 8.01 6.31
CA THR A 42 19.57 7.32 5.05
C THR A 42 18.89 7.93 3.83
N TYR A 43 17.62 8.33 3.95
CA TYR A 43 16.82 8.90 2.87
C TYR A 43 16.68 10.43 2.97
N ALA A 44 17.56 11.07 3.75
CA ALA A 44 17.57 12.52 3.92
C ALA A 44 17.65 13.21 2.55
N GLY A 45 16.79 14.21 2.37
CA GLY A 45 16.71 14.95 1.10
C GLY A 45 15.86 14.28 0.02
N LYS A 46 15.48 13.01 0.15
CA LYS A 46 14.55 12.31 -0.77
C LYS A 46 13.15 12.15 -0.19
N VAL A 47 13.04 11.82 1.10
CA VAL A 47 11.79 11.63 1.81
C VAL A 47 11.83 12.44 3.10
N ASP A 48 10.80 13.24 3.34
CA ASP A 48 10.68 14.02 4.56
C ASP A 48 9.88 13.22 5.60
N VAL A 49 10.22 13.38 6.87
CA VAL A 49 9.55 12.69 7.99
C VAL A 49 9.04 13.72 8.99
N MET A 50 7.76 13.63 9.31
CA MET A 50 7.09 14.44 10.31
C MET A 50 6.56 13.55 11.43
N LYS A 51 6.74 13.98 12.67
CA LYS A 51 6.16 13.31 13.83
C LYS A 51 5.03 14.17 14.38
N ILE A 52 3.88 13.57 14.63
CA ILE A 52 2.73 14.26 15.22
C ILE A 52 2.37 13.56 16.52
N ASN A 53 2.39 14.32 17.61
CA ASN A 53 1.90 13.85 18.90
C ASN A 53 0.36 13.76 18.84
N SER A 54 -0.13 12.57 19.13
CA SER A 54 -1.55 12.20 19.10
C SER A 54 -2.34 12.86 20.23
N ASP A 55 -1.71 13.05 21.39
CA ASP A 55 -2.34 13.68 22.55
C ASP A 55 -2.63 15.18 22.29
N GLU A 56 -1.75 15.84 21.54
CA GLU A 56 -1.83 17.28 21.21
C GLU A 56 -2.65 17.59 19.95
N SER A 57 -3.01 16.57 19.17
CA SER A 57 -3.57 16.73 17.82
C SER A 57 -4.84 15.90 17.62
N GLN A 58 -5.69 15.80 18.66
CA GLN A 58 -6.87 14.91 18.68
C GLN A 58 -7.84 15.19 17.52
N ASP A 59 -8.12 16.45 17.22
CA ASP A 59 -9.00 16.84 16.10
C ASP A 59 -8.47 16.36 14.75
N LEU A 60 -7.15 16.41 14.57
CA LEU A 60 -6.49 15.92 13.36
C LEU A 60 -6.60 14.39 13.27
N LEU A 61 -6.39 13.68 14.39
CA LEU A 61 -6.55 12.23 14.43
C LEU A 61 -7.98 11.79 14.10
N ALA A 62 -8.98 12.50 14.65
CA ALA A 62 -10.39 12.26 14.35
C ALA A 62 -10.67 12.47 12.85
N LYS A 63 -10.20 13.59 12.27
CA LYS A 63 -10.35 13.84 10.82
C LYS A 63 -9.68 12.78 9.97
N LEU A 64 -8.51 12.30 10.38
CA LEU A 64 -7.76 11.25 9.68
C LEU A 64 -8.29 9.84 9.99
N ASN A 65 -9.34 9.68 10.79
CA ASN A 65 -9.89 8.41 11.26
C ASN A 65 -8.81 7.48 11.83
N VAL A 66 -7.94 8.03 12.67
CA VAL A 66 -6.86 7.27 13.32
C VAL A 66 -7.36 6.76 14.67
N VAL A 67 -7.50 5.44 14.76
CA VAL A 67 -8.04 4.76 15.94
C VAL A 67 -6.97 4.20 16.88
N GLY A 68 -5.70 4.24 16.47
CA GLY A 68 -4.60 3.69 17.28
C GLY A 68 -3.22 4.14 16.82
N ILE A 69 -2.27 4.03 17.73
CA ILE A 69 -0.86 4.37 17.53
C ILE A 69 0.06 3.18 17.82
N PRO A 70 1.23 3.08 17.19
CA PRO A 70 1.73 3.97 16.12
C PRO A 70 0.93 3.81 14.83
N THR A 71 0.76 4.90 14.07
CA THR A 71 0.23 4.85 12.72
C THR A 71 1.15 5.64 11.79
N LEU A 72 1.62 5.00 10.73
CA LEU A 72 2.39 5.65 9.66
C LEU A 72 1.47 5.99 8.49
N LEU A 73 1.53 7.24 8.07
CA LEU A 73 0.91 7.73 6.85
C LEU A 73 2.02 8.19 5.90
N ALA A 74 1.81 8.08 4.58
CA ALA A 74 2.67 8.74 3.61
C ALA A 74 1.84 9.52 2.60
N TYR A 75 2.30 10.72 2.28
CA TYR A 75 1.70 11.63 1.34
C TYR A 75 2.68 11.99 0.23
N VAL A 76 2.19 12.04 -1.01
CA VAL A 76 2.93 12.54 -2.16
C VAL A 76 2.02 13.49 -2.91
N GLU A 77 2.47 14.72 -3.15
CA GLU A 77 1.68 15.76 -3.83
C GLU A 77 0.28 15.97 -3.19
N GLY A 78 0.23 16.00 -1.86
CA GLY A 78 -1.01 16.15 -1.10
C GLY A 78 -1.93 14.92 -1.07
N LYS A 79 -1.61 13.83 -1.76
CA LYS A 79 -2.41 12.59 -1.77
C LYS A 79 -1.83 11.54 -0.83
N GLN A 80 -2.68 10.90 -0.03
CA GLN A 80 -2.27 9.79 0.84
C GLN A 80 -2.00 8.53 0.00
N VAL A 81 -0.74 8.10 -0.07
CA VAL A 81 -0.30 6.91 -0.83
C VAL A 81 -0.05 5.69 0.05
N TYR A 82 0.08 5.90 1.37
CA TYR A 82 0.33 4.83 2.34
C TYR A 82 -0.40 5.09 3.64
N ARG A 83 -0.92 4.02 4.23
CA ARG A 83 -1.44 3.99 5.61
C ARG A 83 -1.22 2.62 6.19
N LYS A 84 -0.63 2.56 7.38
CA LYS A 84 -0.56 1.34 8.17
C LYS A 84 -0.47 1.66 9.65
N THR A 85 -1.28 0.95 10.43
CA THR A 85 -1.31 1.02 11.89
C THR A 85 -0.53 -0.15 12.47
N GLY A 86 0.14 0.09 13.60
CA GLY A 86 0.96 -0.87 14.31
C GLY A 86 2.46 -0.67 14.07
N MET A 87 3.27 -1.46 14.77
CA MET A 87 4.74 -1.36 14.71
C MET A 87 5.28 -1.82 13.35
N HIS A 88 6.30 -1.12 12.85
CA HIS A 88 7.01 -1.47 11.64
C HIS A 88 8.41 -2.02 11.97
N SER A 89 8.82 -3.08 11.27
CA SER A 89 10.20 -3.57 11.34
C SER A 89 11.13 -2.67 10.54
N SER A 90 12.43 -2.70 10.83
CA SER A 90 13.45 -1.96 10.07
C SER A 90 13.39 -2.27 8.56
N ALA A 91 13.21 -3.54 8.19
CA ALA A 91 13.06 -3.93 6.79
C ALA A 91 11.81 -3.32 6.13
N ALA A 92 10.68 -3.24 6.86
CA ALA A 92 9.45 -2.63 6.35
C ALA A 92 9.59 -1.12 6.18
N LEU A 93 10.26 -0.42 7.11
CA LEU A 93 10.56 1.01 6.99
C LEU A 93 11.48 1.27 5.81
N ASN A 94 12.58 0.53 5.68
CA ASN A 94 13.49 0.67 4.56
C ASN A 94 12.80 0.44 3.21
N GLY A 95 11.94 -0.58 3.10
CA GLY A 95 11.16 -0.85 1.89
C GLY A 95 10.15 0.26 1.56
N LEU A 96 9.50 0.84 2.58
CA LEU A 96 8.61 1.99 2.39
C LEU A 96 9.38 3.21 1.86
N PHE A 97 10.48 3.55 2.51
CA PHE A 97 11.26 4.75 2.15
C PHE A 97 11.97 4.61 0.81
N SER A 98 12.48 3.42 0.45
CA SER A 98 13.06 3.19 -0.87
C SER A 98 12.04 3.37 -1.99
N GLN A 99 10.82 2.84 -1.81
CA GLN A 99 9.75 2.98 -2.80
C GLN A 99 9.31 4.43 -2.96
N LEU A 100 9.17 5.18 -1.86
CA LEU A 100 8.86 6.60 -1.90
C LEU A 100 9.99 7.40 -2.59
N ALA A 101 11.25 7.09 -2.30
CA ALA A 101 12.41 7.75 -2.90
C ALA A 101 12.54 7.48 -4.41
N GLU A 102 12.07 6.31 -4.88
CA GLU A 102 12.04 5.93 -6.29
C GLU A 102 10.81 6.46 -7.04
N GLY A 103 9.89 7.17 -6.37
CA GLY A 103 8.66 7.67 -6.97
C GLY A 103 7.64 6.57 -7.30
N LYS A 104 7.83 5.36 -6.77
CA LYS A 104 6.89 4.25 -6.96
C LYS A 104 5.70 4.46 -6.02
N GLN A 105 4.68 5.15 -6.51
CA GLN A 105 3.45 5.47 -5.77
C GLN A 105 2.49 4.27 -5.59
N ASP A 106 2.89 3.03 -5.95
CA ASP A 106 2.07 1.82 -5.80
C ASP A 106 2.21 1.17 -4.41
N LEU A 107 2.21 2.01 -3.37
CA LEU A 107 2.55 1.60 -2.01
C LEU A 107 1.39 0.96 -1.24
N GLN A 108 0.14 1.05 -1.74
CA GLN A 108 -1.00 0.17 -1.41
C GLN A 108 -2.13 0.21 -2.49
N VAL A 109 -1.83 0.00 -3.78
CA VAL A 109 -2.87 -0.28 -4.78
C VAL A 109 -2.47 -1.44 -5.72
N SER A 110 -1.84 -2.50 -5.20
CA SER A 110 -1.80 -3.80 -5.90
C SER A 110 -3.14 -4.53 -5.80
N THR A 111 -4.24 -3.83 -6.03
CA THR A 111 -5.52 -4.42 -6.40
C THR A 111 -5.83 -3.92 -7.78
N LEU A 112 -5.89 -4.83 -8.77
CA LEU A 112 -6.55 -4.57 -10.03
C LEU A 112 -7.73 -3.60 -9.86
N THR A 113 -7.74 -2.52 -10.64
CA THR A 113 -8.81 -1.53 -10.58
C THR A 113 -10.15 -2.24 -10.75
N PRO A 114 -11.22 -1.83 -10.04
CA PRO A 114 -12.52 -2.48 -10.13
C PRO A 114 -12.98 -2.65 -11.59
N PHE A 115 -12.70 -1.65 -12.42
CA PHE A 115 -12.98 -1.68 -13.86
C PHE A 115 -12.18 -2.76 -14.60
N ALA A 116 -10.87 -2.88 -14.37
CA ALA A 116 -10.06 -3.92 -15.01
C ALA A 116 -10.49 -5.34 -14.60
N ARG A 117 -10.99 -5.51 -13.37
CA ARG A 117 -11.56 -6.79 -12.92
C ARG A 117 -12.85 -7.11 -13.65
N ILE A 118 -13.78 -6.15 -13.72
CA ILE A 118 -15.05 -6.33 -14.42
C ILE A 118 -14.79 -6.63 -15.89
N PHE A 119 -13.89 -5.89 -16.53
CA PHE A 119 -13.53 -6.10 -17.93
C PHE A 119 -12.97 -7.51 -18.19
N ARG A 120 -12.02 -7.98 -17.36
CA ARG A 120 -11.46 -9.34 -17.49
C ARG A 120 -12.49 -10.43 -17.19
N ALA A 121 -13.34 -10.24 -16.18
CA ALA A 121 -14.41 -11.19 -15.89
C ALA A 121 -15.40 -11.29 -17.06
N LEU A 122 -15.84 -10.15 -17.61
CA LEU A 122 -16.73 -10.11 -18.77
C LEU A 122 -16.08 -10.72 -20.01
N LEU A 123 -14.80 -10.43 -20.27
CA LEU A 123 -14.06 -11.00 -21.39
C LEU A 123 -13.90 -12.52 -21.26
N GLY A 124 -13.62 -13.01 -20.06
CA GLY A 124 -13.51 -14.45 -19.80
C GLY A 124 -14.86 -15.18 -19.88
N VAL A 125 -15.95 -14.57 -19.39
CA VAL A 125 -17.32 -15.10 -19.60
C VAL A 125 -17.67 -15.10 -21.09
N GLY A 126 -17.33 -14.03 -21.82
CA GLY A 126 -17.51 -13.95 -23.26
C GLY A 126 -16.81 -15.08 -24.02
N LEU A 127 -15.58 -15.45 -23.63
CA LEU A 127 -14.85 -16.58 -24.22
C LEU A 127 -15.53 -17.93 -23.95
N VAL A 128 -16.04 -18.14 -22.72
CA VAL A 128 -16.80 -19.35 -22.38
C VAL A 128 -18.09 -19.44 -23.19
N VAL A 129 -18.83 -18.34 -23.29
CA VAL A 129 -20.09 -18.25 -24.06
C VAL A 129 -19.84 -18.45 -25.55
N ALA A 130 -18.78 -17.86 -26.11
CA ALA A 130 -18.39 -18.07 -27.50
C ALA A 130 -18.03 -19.54 -27.80
N GLY A 131 -17.37 -20.23 -26.85
CA GLY A 131 -17.08 -21.66 -26.94
C GLY A 131 -18.31 -22.57 -26.77
N TYR A 132 -19.44 -22.05 -26.26
CA TYR A 132 -20.72 -22.76 -26.23
C TYR A 132 -21.44 -22.69 -27.58
N TYR A 133 -21.41 -21.53 -28.24
CA TYR A 133 -22.11 -21.31 -29.52
C TYR A 133 -21.30 -21.75 -30.74
N THR A 134 -19.97 -21.70 -30.65
CA THR A 134 -19.08 -22.22 -31.68
C THR A 134 -18.69 -23.62 -31.22
N SER A 135 -19.13 -24.68 -31.89
CA SER A 135 -18.89 -26.10 -31.53
C SER A 135 -17.40 -26.52 -31.64
N ILE A 136 -16.47 -25.69 -31.16
CA ILE A 136 -15.02 -25.82 -31.21
C ILE A 136 -14.42 -25.62 -29.81
N SER A 137 -13.76 -26.70 -29.40
CA SER A 137 -12.58 -26.84 -28.53
C SER A 137 -12.64 -26.29 -27.11
N TRP A 138 -12.46 -27.22 -26.16
CA TRP A 138 -12.07 -27.04 -24.75
C TRP A 138 -11.07 -25.90 -24.48
N LEU A 139 -10.27 -25.52 -25.47
CA LEU A 139 -9.39 -24.34 -25.47
C LEU A 139 -10.11 -23.03 -25.14
N PHE A 140 -11.32 -22.79 -25.64
CA PHE A 140 -12.08 -21.57 -25.30
C PHE A 140 -12.54 -21.56 -23.84
N TYR A 141 -12.97 -22.72 -23.33
CA TYR A 141 -13.32 -22.89 -21.92
C TYR A 141 -12.11 -22.70 -21.02
N LEU A 142 -10.94 -23.25 -21.38
CA LEU A 142 -9.71 -23.02 -20.63
C LEU A 142 -9.23 -21.57 -20.69
N ALA A 143 -9.24 -20.95 -21.87
CA ALA A 143 -8.86 -19.56 -22.04
C ALA A 143 -9.78 -18.65 -21.21
N GLY A 144 -11.10 -18.88 -21.28
CA GLY A 144 -12.08 -18.18 -20.46
C GLY A 144 -11.86 -18.38 -18.96
N ALA A 145 -11.61 -19.61 -18.51
CA ALA A 145 -11.32 -19.92 -17.10
C ALA A 145 -10.04 -19.23 -16.60
N VAL A 146 -8.97 -19.22 -17.40
CA VAL A 146 -7.71 -18.52 -17.06
C VAL A 146 -7.92 -17.02 -16.96
N VAL A 147 -8.66 -16.43 -17.90
CA VAL A 147 -8.97 -14.99 -17.88
C VAL A 147 -9.86 -14.62 -16.69
N ILE A 148 -10.87 -15.42 -16.36
CA ILE A 148 -11.70 -15.24 -15.17
C ILE A 148 -10.84 -15.32 -13.90
N PHE A 149 -9.99 -16.36 -13.78
CA PHE A 149 -9.09 -16.53 -12.64
C PHE A 149 -8.13 -15.34 -12.48
N SER A 150 -7.64 -14.78 -13.60
CA SER A 150 -6.80 -13.57 -13.62
C SER A 150 -7.49 -12.30 -13.09
N SER A 151 -8.82 -12.35 -12.89
CA SER A 151 -9.58 -11.24 -12.27
C SER A 151 -9.57 -11.31 -10.75
N PHE A 152 -9.30 -12.49 -10.17
CA PHE A 152 -9.44 -12.76 -8.73
C PHE A 152 -8.15 -13.23 -8.04
N TYR A 153 -7.10 -13.58 -8.78
CA TYR A 153 -5.87 -14.16 -8.21
C TYR A 153 -5.23 -13.29 -7.11
N ASP A 154 -5.29 -11.96 -7.21
CA ASP A 154 -4.75 -11.02 -6.22
C ASP A 154 -5.45 -11.09 -4.84
N ARG A 155 -6.70 -11.57 -4.80
CA ARG A 155 -7.47 -11.75 -3.56
C ARG A 155 -7.29 -13.14 -2.93
N CYS A 156 -6.60 -14.06 -3.62
CA CYS A 156 -6.41 -15.40 -3.12
C CYS A 156 -5.21 -15.45 -2.15
N PRO A 157 -5.42 -15.67 -0.84
CA PRO A 157 -4.33 -15.73 0.14
C PRO A 157 -3.36 -16.88 -0.16
N ILE A 158 -3.86 -17.98 -0.73
CA ILE A 158 -3.07 -19.13 -1.18
C ILE A 158 -2.10 -18.70 -2.28
N TYR A 159 -2.54 -17.91 -3.27
CA TYR A 159 -1.68 -17.45 -4.36
C TYR A 159 -0.54 -16.56 -3.85
N LYS A 160 -0.81 -15.66 -2.89
CA LYS A 160 0.24 -14.84 -2.26
C LYS A 160 1.29 -15.69 -1.54
N ALA A 161 0.85 -16.71 -0.79
CA ALA A 161 1.74 -17.63 -0.10
C ALA A 161 2.57 -18.47 -1.08
N VAL A 162 1.95 -18.97 -2.15
CA VAL A 162 2.60 -19.79 -3.19
C VAL A 162 3.59 -18.97 -4.02
N LYS A 163 3.23 -17.74 -4.43
CA LYS A 163 4.11 -16.82 -5.16
C LYS A 163 5.37 -16.46 -4.37
N ALA A 164 5.23 -16.20 -3.06
CA ALA A 164 6.38 -15.94 -2.20
C ALA A 164 7.37 -17.13 -2.23
N LYS A 165 6.86 -18.36 -2.11
CA LYS A 165 7.66 -19.60 -2.11
C LYS A 165 8.25 -19.94 -3.49
N LEU A 166 7.53 -19.67 -4.57
CA LEU A 166 8.01 -19.81 -5.94
C LEU A 166 9.12 -18.80 -6.26
N SER A 167 8.97 -17.54 -5.82
CA SER A 167 9.98 -16.51 -6.06
C SER A 167 11.33 -16.83 -5.43
N THR A 168 11.34 -17.58 -4.33
CA THR A 168 12.57 -18.07 -3.68
C THR A 168 13.19 -19.28 -4.36
N LEU A 169 12.38 -20.08 -5.08
CA LEU A 169 12.85 -21.26 -5.82
C LEU A 169 13.46 -20.88 -7.18
N PHE A 170 12.91 -19.88 -7.86
CA PHE A 170 13.40 -19.40 -9.15
C PHE A 170 14.57 -18.41 -9.07
N LYS A 171 15.07 -18.12 -7.85
CA LYS A 171 16.21 -17.22 -7.61
C LYS A 171 17.52 -17.97 -7.28
N LYS A 172 17.51 -19.29 -7.41
CA LYS A 172 18.69 -20.16 -7.48
C LYS A 172 19.00 -20.46 -8.94
#